data_AF-A0A523UF52-F1
#
_entry.id   AF-A0A523UF52-F1
#
_cell.length_a   1.000
_cell.length_b   1.000
_cell.length_c   1.000
_cell.angle_alpha   90.00
_cell.angle_beta   90.00
_cell.angle_gamma   90.00
#
_symmetry.space_group_name_H-M   'P 1'
#
loop_
_entity.id
_entity.type
_entity.pdbx_description
1 polymer ?
#
loop_
_entity_poly.entity_id
_entity_poly.type
_entity_poly.pdbx_seq_one_letter_code
_entity_poly.pdbx_strand_id
1 'polypeptide(L)' 'SAITRDGTFKDMKAESLDIEQAMGAVEDTFDIEIPDEEAQKFQNFGDFVDFVERCLTAKERA' A
#
# COMPACT_ATOMS: atom_id res chain seq x y z
N SER A 1 -9.87 17.33 -2.16
CA SER A 1 -9.91 15.87 -2.37
C SER A 1 -9.42 15.21 -1.11
N ALA A 2 -10.25 14.42 -0.44
CA ALA A 2 -9.95 13.83 0.87
C ALA A 2 -9.44 12.40 0.68
N ILE A 3 -8.24 12.11 1.20
CA ILE A 3 -7.72 10.73 1.25
C ILE A 3 -8.55 10.01 2.31
N THR A 4 -9.35 9.06 1.86
CA THR A 4 -10.26 8.29 2.72
C THR A 4 -9.88 6.83 2.60
N ARG A 5 -9.95 6.05 3.70
CA ARG A 5 -9.63 4.61 3.67
C ARG A 5 -10.51 3.82 2.68
N ASP A 6 -11.76 4.26 2.50
CA ASP A 6 -12.70 3.70 1.51
C ASP A 6 -12.41 4.19 0.08
N GLY A 7 -11.57 5.22 -0.06
CA GLY A 7 -11.18 5.79 -1.35
C GLY A 7 -10.34 4.81 -2.16
N THR A 8 -10.75 4.59 -3.41
CA THR A 8 -9.96 3.86 -4.40
C THR A 8 -8.83 4.74 -4.92
N PHE A 9 -7.69 4.15 -5.30
CA PHE A 9 -6.61 4.88 -5.97
C PHE A 9 -7.10 5.60 -7.24
N LYS A 10 -8.10 5.02 -7.92
CA LYS A 10 -8.79 5.63 -9.06
C LYS A 10 -9.57 6.91 -8.69
N ASP A 11 -10.21 6.93 -7.52
CA ASP A 11 -10.92 8.11 -7.02
C ASP A 11 -9.95 9.25 -6.66
N MET A 12 -8.77 8.88 -6.16
CA MET A 12 -7.68 9.80 -5.88
C MET A 12 -6.97 10.33 -7.13
N LYS A 13 -7.37 9.89 -8.34
CA LYS A 13 -6.65 10.14 -9.60
C LYS A 13 -5.15 9.78 -9.52
N ALA A 14 -4.80 8.82 -8.68
CA ALA A 14 -3.45 8.28 -8.66
C ALA A 14 -3.27 7.44 -9.92
N GLU A 15 -2.27 7.76 -10.72
CA GLU A 15 -1.89 6.93 -11.86
C GLU A 15 -1.20 5.66 -11.33
N SER A 16 -1.18 4.58 -12.10
CA SER A 16 -0.53 3.33 -11.66
C SER A 16 0.92 3.55 -11.23
N LEU A 17 1.63 4.50 -11.87
CA LEU A 17 2.99 4.93 -11.52
C LEU A 17 3.11 5.59 -10.14
N ASP A 18 2.07 6.30 -9.65
CA ASP A 18 2.07 6.87 -8.31
C ASP A 18 1.97 5.77 -7.25
N ILE A 19 1.20 4.71 -7.55
CA ILE A 19 1.03 3.55 -6.67
C ILE A 19 2.34 2.76 -6.60
N GLU A 20 2.96 2.49 -7.76
CA GLU A 20 4.25 1.79 -7.83
C GLU A 20 5.37 2.53 -7.06
N GLN A 21 5.42 3.86 -7.14
CA GLN A 21 6.38 4.66 -6.35
C GLN A 21 6.06 4.66 -4.85
N ALA A 22 4.78 4.73 -4.47
CA ALA A 22 4.37 4.67 -3.07
C ALA A 22 4.72 3.31 -2.44
N MET A 23 4.49 2.21 -3.18
CA MET A 23 4.89 0.86 -2.78
C MET A 23 6.40 0.79 -2.58
N GLY A 24 7.21 1.17 -3.58
CA GLY A 24 8.66 1.12 -3.47
C GLY A 24 9.23 1.98 -2.35
N ALA A 25 8.63 3.16 -2.09
CA ALA A 25 9.02 4.01 -0.96
C ALA A 25 8.70 3.38 0.40
N VAL A 26 7.55 2.71 0.53
CA VAL A 26 7.14 1.99 1.74
C VAL A 26 8.02 0.75 1.93
N GLU A 27 8.29 -0.01 0.88
CA GLU A 27 9.20 -1.16 0.88
C GLU A 27 10.58 -0.78 1.39
N ASP A 28 11.17 0.31 0.89
CA ASP A 28 12.48 0.81 1.36
C ASP A 28 12.42 1.37 2.79
N THR A 29 11.40 2.17 3.11
CA THR A 29 11.28 2.84 4.42
C THR A 29 11.11 1.83 5.56
N PHE A 30 10.35 0.77 5.31
CA PHE A 30 10.01 -0.25 6.31
C PHE A 30 10.79 -1.56 6.12
N ASP A 31 11.60 -1.63 5.06
CA ASP A 31 12.37 -2.81 4.66
C ASP A 31 11.44 -4.04 4.54
N ILE A 32 10.28 -3.84 3.90
CA ILE A 32 9.27 -4.87 3.62
C ILE A 32 9.24 -5.17 2.12
N GLU A 33 8.65 -6.29 1.74
CA GLU A 33 8.46 -6.67 0.34
C GLU A 33 6.95 -6.83 0.08
N ILE A 34 6.43 -6.09 -0.91
CA ILE A 34 5.03 -6.13 -1.32
C ILE A 34 4.97 -6.89 -2.64
N PRO A 35 4.57 -8.17 -2.64
CA PRO A 35 4.48 -8.93 -3.87
C PRO A 35 3.40 -8.35 -4.80
N ASP A 36 3.66 -8.41 -6.10
CA ASP A 36 2.75 -7.91 -7.15
C ASP A 36 1.33 -8.51 -7.03
N GLU A 37 1.22 -9.76 -6.60
CA GLU A 37 -0.07 -10.42 -6.34
C GLU A 37 -0.90 -9.75 -5.24
N GLU A 38 -0.25 -9.20 -4.21
CA GLU A 38 -0.93 -8.45 -3.15
C GLU A 38 -1.21 -7.01 -3.63
N ALA A 39 -0.25 -6.40 -4.33
CA ALA A 39 -0.42 -5.10 -4.98
C ALA A 39 -1.65 -5.04 -5.89
N GLN A 40 -1.88 -6.10 -6.68
CA GLN A 40 -3.03 -6.23 -7.57
C GLN A 40 -4.36 -6.50 -6.84
N LYS A 41 -4.31 -6.99 -5.59
CA LYS A 41 -5.51 -7.21 -4.76
C LYS A 41 -5.99 -5.95 -4.07
N PHE A 42 -5.15 -4.91 -3.95
CA PHE A 42 -5.56 -3.67 -3.30
C PHE A 42 -6.66 -2.96 -4.10
N GLN A 43 -7.88 -3.01 -3.56
CA GLN A 43 -9.04 -2.34 -4.14
C GLN A 43 -9.08 -0.88 -3.70
N ASN A 44 -8.82 -0.61 -2.42
CA ASN A 44 -8.84 0.73 -1.84
C ASN A 44 -7.53 1.07 -1.12
N PHE A 45 -7.37 2.35 -0.75
CA PHE A 45 -6.20 2.82 -0.01
C PHE A 45 -6.12 2.19 1.39
N GLY A 46 -7.26 1.83 1.99
CA GLY A 46 -7.33 1.12 3.26
C GLY A 46 -6.66 -0.26 3.22
N ASP A 47 -6.90 -1.07 2.18
CA ASP A 47 -6.30 -2.40 2.01
C ASP A 47 -4.77 -2.31 1.95
N PHE A 48 -4.24 -1.31 1.23
CA PHE A 48 -2.81 -1.06 1.15
C PHE A 48 -2.22 -0.72 2.54
N VAL A 49 -2.85 0.20 3.26
CA VAL A 49 -2.39 0.59 4.61
C VAL A 49 -2.46 -0.58 5.58
N ASP A 50 -3.55 -1.36 5.56
CA ASP A 50 -3.73 -2.54 6.42
C ASP A 50 -2.67 -3.61 6.13
N PHE A 51 -2.35 -3.85 4.85
CA PHE A 51 -1.28 -4.76 4.46
C PHE A 51 0.07 -4.34 5.04
N VAL A 52 0.43 -3.07 4.89
CA VAL A 52 1.69 -2.52 5.40
C VAL A 52 1.75 -2.62 6.93
N GLU A 53 0.67 -2.25 7.64
CA GLU A 53 0.59 -2.38 9.10
C GLU A 53 0.75 -3.85 9.55
N ARG A 54 0.16 -4.80 8.82
CA ARG A 54 0.30 -6.24 9.10
C ARG A 54 1.71 -6.76 8.85
N CYS A 55 2.35 -6.35 7.76
CA CYS A 55 3.74 -6.71 7.45
C CYS A 55 4.69 -6.19 8.52
N LEU A 56 4.52 -4.95 8.94
CA LEU A 56 5.29 -4.33 10.03
C LEU A 56 5.11 -5.05 11.36
N THR A 57 3.87 -5.35 11.74
CA THR A 57 3.56 -6.09 12.97
C THR A 57 4.17 -7.49 12.96
N ALA A 58 4.20 -8.15 11.79
CA ALA A 58 4.83 -9.45 11.64
C ALA A 58 6.36 -9.37 11.76
N LYS A 59 6.98 -8.31 11.19
CA LYS A 59 8.42 -8.07 11.25
C LYS A 59 8.90 -7.69 12.65
N GLU A 60 8.17 -6.90 13.41
CA GLU A 60 8.50 -6.56 14.81
C GLU A 60 8.45 -7.78 15.76
N ARG A 61 7.79 -8.86 15.35
CA ARG A 61 7.70 -10.12 16.12
C ARG A 61 8.70 -11.19 15.67
N ALA A 62 9.49 -10.92 14.62
CA ALA A 62 10.52 -11.80 14.10
C ALA A 62 11.90 -11.41 14.66
#